data_AF-A0A538E5S9-F1
#
_entry.id   AF-A0A538E5S9-F1
#
_cell.length_a   1.000
_cell.length_b   1.000
_cell.length_c   1.000
_cell.angle_alpha   90.00
_cell.angle_beta   90.00
_cell.angle_gamma   90.00
#
_symmetry.space_group_name_H-M   'P 1'
#
loop_
_entity.id
_entity.type
_entity.pdbx_description
1 polymer ?
#
loop_
_entity_poly.entity_id
_entity_poly.type
_entity_poly.pdbx_seq_one_letter_code
_entity_poly.pdbx_strand_id
1 'polypeptide(L)'
;MELKILGPLELVVDGRSIPLGGTRQRALLAYLALHPNDVVSPARLAEAVWGAPIDLNALRTCVSRVRKLLPEGASLDHVPGGYTLR
;
A
#
# COMPACT_ATOMS: atom_id res chain seq x y z
N MET A 1 -5.89 0.37 13.23
CA MET A 1 -6.14 0.46 11.77
C MET A 1 -6.88 -0.78 11.33
N GLU A 2 -7.96 -0.63 10.56
CA GLU A 2 -8.71 -1.73 9.93
C GLU A 2 -8.78 -1.49 8.42
N LEU A 3 -8.54 -2.53 7.63
CA LEU A 3 -8.70 -2.47 6.18
C LEU A 3 -9.94 -3.27 5.77
N LYS A 4 -10.94 -2.59 5.23
CA LYS A 4 -12.15 -3.27 4.75
C LYS A 4 -11.97 -3.64 3.29
N ILE A 5 -11.89 -4.95 3.03
CA ILE A 5 -11.67 -5.51 1.68
C ILE A 5 -12.92 -6.20 1.10
N LEU A 6 -13.93 -6.48 1.92
CA LEU A 6 -15.20 -7.13 1.53
C LEU A 6 -16.24 -6.10 1.05
N GLY A 7 -15.80 -5.17 0.20
CA GLY A 7 -16.54 -3.99 -0.23
C GLY A 7 -15.60 -2.99 -0.92
N PRO A 8 -15.99 -1.71 -1.06
CA PRO A 8 -15.04 -0.67 -1.43
C PRO A 8 -13.84 -0.71 -0.48
N LEU A 9 -12.62 -0.63 -1.01
CA LEU A 9 -11.43 -0.64 -0.15
C LEU A 9 -11.42 0.62 0.71
N GLU A 10 -11.58 0.44 2.02
CA GLU A 10 -11.56 1.52 3.01
C GLU A 10 -10.48 1.29 4.05
N LEU A 11 -9.80 2.37 4.40
CA LEU A 11 -8.85 2.43 5.50
C LEU A 11 -9.55 3.09 6.68
N VAL A 12 -9.81 2.34 7.75
CA VAL A 12 -10.45 2.87 8.96
C VAL A 12 -9.39 3.06 10.04
N VAL A 13 -9.30 4.28 10.56
CA VAL A 13 -8.38 4.69 11.62
C VAL A 13 -9.19 5.36 12.70
N ASP A 14 -9.09 4.87 13.94
CA ASP A 14 -9.83 5.40 15.09
C ASP A 14 -11.34 5.59 14.82
N GLY A 15 -11.92 4.62 14.10
CA GLY A 15 -13.34 4.63 13.72
C GLY A 15 -13.70 5.57 12.56
N ARG A 16 -12.72 6.25 11.93
CA ARG A 16 -12.93 7.15 10.79
C ARG A 16 -12.41 6.53 9.49
N SER A 17 -13.24 6.57 8.44
CA SER A 17 -12.82 6.17 7.09
C SER A 17 -11.90 7.24 6.50
N ILE A 18 -10.67 6.85 6.17
CA ILE A 18 -9.71 7.68 5.45
C ILE A 18 -9.91 7.44 3.96
N PRO A 19 -10.19 8.50 3.16
CA PRO A 19 -10.35 8.35 1.73
C PRO A 19 -9.02 7.92 1.11
N LEU A 20 -8.96 6.66 0.68
CA LEU A 20 -7.86 6.17 -0.10
C LEU A 20 -7.90 6.84 -1.47
N GLY A 21 -6.74 7.27 -1.98
CA GLY A 21 -6.66 7.89 -3.30
C GLY A 21 -6.97 6.91 -4.44
N GLY A 22 -6.48 7.20 -5.65
CA GLY A 22 -6.85 6.44 -6.87
C GLY A 22 -6.62 4.93 -6.78
N THR A 23 -7.20 4.18 -7.73
CA THR A 23 -7.23 2.70 -7.77
C THR A 23 -5.88 2.03 -7.49
N ARG A 24 -4.77 2.61 -7.95
CA ARG A 24 -3.42 2.09 -7.73
C ARG A 24 -2.93 2.19 -6.28
N GLN A 25 -3.28 3.27 -5.58
CA GLN A 25 -2.93 3.43 -4.15
C GLN A 25 -3.70 2.41 -3.31
N ARG A 26 -4.98 2.21 -3.65
CA ARG A 26 -5.82 1.18 -3.05
C ARG A 26 -5.25 -0.22 -3.28
N ALA A 27 -4.93 -0.57 -4.53
CA ALA A 27 -4.33 -1.85 -4.85
C ALA A 27 -2.99 -2.09 -4.11
N LEU A 28 -2.13 -1.07 -4.05
CA LEU A 28 -0.85 -1.15 -3.32
C LEU A 28 -1.07 -1.44 -1.84
N LEU A 29 -1.97 -0.69 -1.19
CA LEU A 29 -2.26 -0.87 0.23
C LEU A 29 -2.92 -2.22 0.52
N ALA A 30 -3.88 -2.64 -0.30
CA ALA A 30 -4.52 -3.94 -0.18
C ALA A 30 -3.52 -5.08 -0.30
N TYR A 31 -2.61 -5.02 -1.29
CA TYR A 31 -1.61 -6.05 -1.50
C TYR A 31 -0.67 -6.18 -0.29
N LEU A 32 -0.16 -5.04 0.21
CA LEU A 32 0.73 -5.01 1.36
C LEU A 32 0.02 -5.43 2.66
N ALA A 33 -1.25 -5.08 2.83
CA ALA A 33 -2.05 -5.51 3.98
C ALA A 33 -2.36 -7.01 3.99
N LEU A 34 -2.38 -7.65 2.81
CA LEU A 34 -2.45 -9.12 2.69
C LEU A 34 -1.11 -9.80 3.02
N HIS A 35 -0.01 -9.03 3.07
CA HIS A 35 1.35 -9.50 3.36
C HIS A 35 1.96 -8.68 4.51
N PRO A 36 1.30 -8.63 5.69
CA PRO A 36 1.74 -7.77 6.78
C PRO A 36 3.09 -8.22 7.32
N ASN A 37 4.01 -7.29 7.56
CA ASN A 37 5.40 -7.53 7.98
C ASN A 37 6.29 -8.28 6.99
N ASP A 38 5.81 -8.60 5.78
CA ASP A 38 6.62 -9.22 4.74
C ASP A 38 7.31 -8.16 3.87
N VAL A 39 8.52 -8.48 3.45
CA VAL A 39 9.26 -7.67 2.48
C VAL A 39 8.84 -8.05 1.07
N VAL A 40 8.09 -7.17 0.41
CA VAL A 40 7.64 -7.37 -0.98
C VAL A 40 8.54 -6.61 -1.94
N SER A 41 9.07 -7.31 -2.94
CA SER A 41 9.96 -6.71 -3.93
C SER A 41 9.25 -5.65 -4.80
N PRO A 42 9.98 -4.64 -5.29
CA PRO A 42 9.40 -3.61 -6.17
C PRO A 42 8.79 -4.18 -7.45
N ALA A 43 9.41 -5.23 -8.01
CA ALA A 43 8.90 -5.90 -9.20
C ALA A 43 7.54 -6.57 -8.96
N ARG A 44 7.41 -7.27 -7.82
CA ARG A 44 6.16 -7.95 -7.46
C ARG A 44 5.05 -6.95 -7.10
N LEU A 45 5.39 -5.83 -6.46
CA LEU A 45 4.44 -4.74 -6.24
C LEU A 45 4.01 -4.08 -7.55
N ALA A 46 4.94 -3.88 -8.49
CA ALA A 46 4.60 -3.33 -9.80
C ALA A 46 3.63 -4.25 -10.55
N GLU A 47 3.92 -5.55 -10.58
CA GLU A 47 3.05 -6.56 -11.19
C GLU A 47 1.68 -6.62 -10.51
N ALA A 48 1.62 -6.62 -9.18
CA ALA A 48 0.35 -6.69 -8.46
C ALA A 48 -0.54 -5.45 -8.67
N VAL A 49 0.05 -4.26 -8.82
CA VAL A 49 -0.70 -2.99 -8.90
C VAL A 49 -1.00 -2.58 -10.36
N TRP A 50 -0.15 -2.95 -11.32
CA TRP A 50 -0.28 -2.55 -12.72
C TRP A 50 -0.43 -3.72 -13.70
N GLY A 51 -0.27 -4.97 -13.27
CA GLY A 51 -0.36 -6.17 -14.13
C GLY A 51 0.84 -6.37 -15.06
N ALA A 52 1.88 -5.55 -14.92
CA ALA A 52 3.10 -5.58 -15.73
C ALA A 52 4.26 -4.95 -14.95
N PRO A 53 5.52 -5.30 -15.27
CA PRO A 53 6.66 -4.58 -14.73
C PRO A 53 6.63 -3.11 -15.22
N ILE A 54 6.65 -2.17 -14.29
CA ILE A 54 6.59 -0.73 -14.58
C ILE A 54 7.86 0.01 -14.14
N ASP A 55 7.97 1.28 -14.51
CA ASP A 55 8.99 2.18 -13.96
C ASP A 55 8.87 2.29 -12.42
N LEU A 56 9.98 2.00 -11.74
CA LEU A 56 10.15 2.16 -10.30
C LEU A 56 9.78 3.56 -9.80
N ASN A 57 9.90 4.60 -10.63
CA ASN A 57 9.50 5.97 -10.25
C ASN A 57 7.99 6.10 -10.01
N ALA A 58 7.16 5.43 -10.80
CA ALA A 58 5.71 5.44 -10.61
C ALA A 58 5.32 4.63 -9.37
N LEU A 59 6.03 3.53 -9.07
CA LEU A 59 5.89 2.82 -7.79
C LEU A 59 6.26 3.73 -6.60
N ARG A 60 7.42 4.38 -6.64
CA ARG A 60 7.87 5.32 -5.58
C ARG A 60 6.87 6.45 -5.37
N THR A 61 6.30 6.99 -6.45
CA THR A 61 5.26 8.02 -6.37
C THR A 61 3.99 7.49 -5.70
N CYS A 62 3.56 6.27 -6.03
CA CYS A 62 2.42 5.62 -5.40
C CYS A 62 2.67 5.40 -3.91
N VAL A 63 3.82 4.82 -3.55
CA VAL A 63 4.26 4.58 -2.17
C VAL A 63 4.28 5.89 -1.37
N SER A 64 4.86 6.95 -1.91
CA SER A 64 4.92 8.26 -1.25
C SER A 64 3.53 8.82 -0.94
N ARG A 65 2.56 8.62 -1.85
CA ARG A 65 1.17 9.04 -1.60
C ARG A 65 0.49 8.17 -0.55
N VAL A 66 0.70 6.85 -0.57
CA VAL A 66 0.13 5.92 0.43
C VAL A 66 0.70 6.22 1.82
N ARG A 67 2.00 6.51 1.95
CA ARG A 67 2.62 6.90 3.22
C ARG A 67 1.93 8.08 3.91
N LYS A 68 1.44 9.04 3.12
CA LYS A 68 0.72 10.22 3.65
C LYS A 68 -0.68 9.90 4.18
N LEU A 69 -1.22 8.73 3.85
CA LEU A 69 -2.54 8.28 4.27
C LEU A 69 -2.48 7.34 5.48
N LEU A 70 -1.29 6.84 5.83
CA LEU A 70 -1.13 5.94 6.95
C LEU A 70 -1.29 6.70 8.27
N PRO A 71 -2.01 6.12 9.25
CA PRO A 71 -2.15 6.71 10.57
C PRO A 71 -0.89 6.56 11.41
N GLU A 72 -0.87 7.26 12.55
CA GLU A 72 0.13 7.00 13.58
C GLU A 72 0.09 5.52 14.01
N GLY A 73 1.27 4.89 14.03
CA GLY A 73 1.44 3.48 14.34
C GLY A 73 1.45 2.53 13.14
N ALA A 74 1.16 3.01 11.93
CA ALA A 74 1.36 2.24 10.69
C ALA A 74 2.46 2.86 9.83
N SER A 75 3.40 2.06 9.33
CA SER A 75 4.49 2.54 8.48
C SER A 75 4.66 1.68 7.22
N LEU A 76 4.85 2.35 6.09
CA LEU A 76 5.27 1.71 4.84
C LEU A 76 6.76 1.96 4.64
N ASP A 77 7.58 1.02 5.06
CA ASP A 77 9.04 1.18 5.06
C ASP A 77 9.64 0.64 3.77
N HIS A 78 10.74 1.27 3.34
CA HIS A 78 11.60 0.72 2.30
C HIS A 78 12.80 0.09 2.99
N VAL A 79 12.98 -1.20 2.78
CA VAL A 79 14.05 -2.01 3.38
C VAL A 79 14.87 -2.67 2.27
N PRO A 80 16.09 -3.16 2.55
CA PRO A 80 16.83 -3.98 1.59
C PRO A 80 15.94 -5.13 1.10
N GLY A 81 15.71 -5.19 -0.22
CA GLY A 81 14.84 -6.19 -0.84
C GLY A 81 13.43 -5.72 -1.21
N GLY A 82 12.95 -4.57 -0.70
CA GLY A 82 11.66 -4.03 -1.13
C GLY A 82 10.92 -3.16 -0.11
N TYR A 83 9.61 -3.34 -0.02
CA TYR A 83 8.73 -2.58 0.86
C TYR A 83 7.99 -3.49 1.83
N THR A 84 7.78 -3.02 3.05
CA THR A 84 7.00 -3.70 4.09
C THR A 84 5.99 -2.74 4.68
N LEU A 85 4.80 -3.24 4.99
CA LEU A 85 3.80 -2.54 5.78
C LEU A 85 3.86 -3.07 7.22
N ARG A 86 3.98 -2.16 8.18
CA ARG A 86 3.98 -2.41 9.62
C ARG A 86 2.83 -1.66 10.27
#